data_AF-G0PJ76-F1
#
_entry.id   AF-G0PJ76-F1
#
_cell.length_a   1.000
_cell.length_b   1.000
_cell.length_c   1.000
_cell.angle_alpha   90.00
_cell.angle_beta   90.00
_cell.angle_gamma   90.00
#
_symmetry.space_group_name_H-M   'P 1'
#
loop_
_entity.id
_entity.type
_entity.pdbx_description
1 polymer ?
#
loop_
_entity_poly.entity_id
_entity_poly.type
_entity_poly.pdbx_seq_one_letter_code
_entity_poly.pdbx_strand_id
1 'polypeptide(L)'
;MCLPFLYEGCGGNFNRFDDSDMCNLRCRAADKGICGGGSKALGSCSNRNKTCPKGSKCITMAFGLGLCCDELIQEAWRQENHPKCLIPEHEVVTETVWYGEQELLGRHCGHKFCPIGSKCVEGRWLAHCCRPIIKAANS
;
A
#
# COMPACT_ATOMS: atom_id res chain seq x y z
N MET A 1 -2.77 -2.95 -7.01
CA MET A 1 -1.52 -2.45 -6.40
C MET A 1 -0.40 -3.40 -6.80
N CYS A 2 0.79 -2.88 -7.09
CA CYS A 2 1.99 -3.67 -7.33
C CYS A 2 2.77 -3.76 -6.01
N LEU A 3 3.17 -4.97 -5.63
CA LEU A 3 3.83 -5.27 -4.36
C LEU A 3 5.03 -6.19 -4.65
N PRO A 4 6.22 -5.87 -4.12
CA PRO A 4 7.43 -6.64 -4.35
C PRO A 4 7.39 -7.97 -3.60
N PHE A 5 8.14 -8.94 -4.14
CA PHE A 5 8.39 -10.23 -3.53
C PHE A 5 9.74 -10.77 -4.04
N LEU A 6 10.39 -11.63 -3.26
CA LEU A 6 11.58 -12.34 -3.69
C LEU A 6 11.20 -13.49 -4.61
N TYR A 7 11.70 -13.46 -5.84
CA TYR A 7 11.62 -14.58 -6.76
C TYR A 7 12.93 -15.38 -6.72
N GLU A 8 12.84 -16.67 -6.35
CA GLU A 8 14.02 -17.54 -6.14
C GLU A 8 14.60 -18.09 -7.46
N GLY A 9 14.07 -17.69 -8.61
CA GLY A 9 14.68 -17.93 -9.93
C GLY A 9 14.04 -19.03 -10.78
N CYS A 10 13.10 -19.83 -10.25
CA CYS A 10 12.36 -20.83 -11.03
C CYS A 10 10.85 -20.87 -10.72
N GLY A 11 10.06 -21.32 -11.70
CA GLY A 11 8.60 -21.40 -11.61
C GLY A 11 7.89 -20.05 -11.81
N GLY A 12 6.66 -19.94 -11.29
CA GLY A 12 5.87 -18.70 -11.32
C GLY A 12 4.98 -18.52 -12.55
N ASN A 13 4.48 -17.29 -12.73
CA ASN A 13 3.59 -16.90 -13.82
C ASN A 13 3.95 -15.49 -14.34
N PHE A 14 3.17 -14.98 -15.30
CA PHE A 14 3.40 -13.66 -15.92
C PHE A 14 3.07 -12.46 -15.02
N ASN A 15 2.53 -12.64 -13.82
CA ASN A 15 2.31 -11.57 -12.84
C ASN A 15 3.57 -11.33 -11.99
N ARG A 16 4.71 -11.20 -12.68
CA ARG A 16 6.03 -10.89 -12.14
C ARG A 16 6.68 -9.88 -13.06
N PHE A 17 7.22 -8.82 -12.49
CA PHE A 17 7.90 -7.76 -13.21
C PHE A 17 9.20 -7.46 -12.49
N ASP A 18 10.26 -7.18 -13.24
CA ASP A 18 11.58 -6.86 -12.66
C ASP A 18 11.61 -5.41 -12.14
N ASP A 19 10.63 -4.60 -12.54
CA ASP A 19 10.51 -3.19 -12.20
C ASP A 19 9.08 -2.80 -11.79
N SER A 20 8.99 -1.89 -10.83
CA SER A 20 7.73 -1.45 -10.25
C SER A 20 6.90 -0.61 -11.24
N ASP A 21 7.54 0.21 -12.09
CA ASP A 21 6.86 1.01 -13.11
C ASP A 21 6.28 0.10 -14.19
N MET A 22 6.99 -0.96 -14.60
CA MET A 22 6.47 -1.95 -15.54
C MET A 22 5.20 -2.63 -15.01
N CYS A 23 5.20 -3.01 -13.72
CA CYS A 23 4.00 -3.56 -13.08
C CYS A 23 2.85 -2.55 -13.07
N ASN A 24 3.13 -1.30 -12.68
CA ASN A 24 2.10 -0.26 -12.59
C ASN A 24 1.51 0.03 -13.98
N LEU A 25 2.34 0.15 -15.01
CA LEU A 25 1.93 0.33 -16.41
C LEU A 25 1.02 -0.81 -16.89
N ARG A 26 1.33 -2.05 -16.52
CA ARG A 26 0.60 -3.23 -17.00
C ARG A 26 -0.70 -3.47 -16.25
N CYS A 27 -0.73 -3.20 -14.94
CA CYS A 27 -1.76 -3.69 -14.04
C CYS A 27 -2.64 -2.61 -13.40
N ARG A 28 -2.16 -1.36 -13.24
CA ARG A 28 -3.02 -0.29 -12.68
C ARG A 28 -3.96 0.23 -13.76
N ALA A 29 -5.22 -0.18 -13.71
CA ALA A 29 -6.29 0.47 -14.46
C ALA A 29 -6.62 1.83 -13.82
N ALA A 30 -6.71 2.88 -14.64
CA ALA A 30 -7.00 4.25 -14.18
C ALA A 30 -8.40 4.39 -13.52
N ASP A 31 -9.36 3.54 -13.91
CA ASP A 31 -10.79 3.82 -13.67
C ASP A 31 -11.51 2.81 -12.76
N LYS A 32 -10.78 1.92 -12.09
CA LYS A 32 -11.42 0.97 -11.15
C LYS A 32 -11.44 1.52 -9.73
N GLY A 33 -12.58 2.09 -9.37
CA GLY A 33 -12.92 2.39 -8.00
C GLY A 33 -13.03 1.17 -7.12
N ILE A 34 -12.13 1.04 -6.16
CA ILE A 34 -12.15 -0.04 -5.19
C ILE A 34 -11.97 0.58 -3.81
N CYS A 35 -12.79 0.17 -2.85
CA CYS A 35 -12.60 0.55 -1.45
C CYS A 35 -11.31 -0.07 -0.90
N GLY A 36 -10.71 0.58 0.11
CA GLY A 36 -9.49 0.12 0.78
C GLY A 36 -9.51 -1.38 1.10
N GLY A 37 -8.37 -2.03 0.88
CA GLY A 37 -8.18 -3.47 1.12
C GLY A 37 -8.98 -4.39 0.20
N GLY A 38 -9.55 -3.87 -0.89
CA GLY A 38 -10.44 -4.64 -1.77
C GLY A 38 -11.83 -4.88 -1.19
N SER A 39 -12.23 -4.08 -0.19
CA SER A 39 -13.55 -4.22 0.44
C SER A 39 -14.69 -3.88 -0.52
N LYS A 40 -15.86 -4.48 -0.28
CA LYS A 40 -17.06 -4.26 -1.09
C LYS A 40 -17.60 -2.85 -0.85
N ALA A 41 -17.96 -2.16 -1.94
CA ALA A 41 -18.69 -0.90 -1.83
C ALA A 41 -20.09 -1.13 -1.23
N LEU A 42 -20.46 -0.27 -0.29
CA LEU A 42 -21.76 -0.26 0.38
C LEU A 42 -22.80 0.56 -0.38
N GLY A 43 -22.36 1.35 -1.35
CA GLY A 43 -23.19 2.20 -2.20
C GLY A 43 -22.33 3.08 -3.12
N SER A 44 -23.00 3.96 -3.85
CA SER A 44 -22.36 4.94 -4.72
C SER A 44 -22.62 6.35 -4.21
N CYS A 45 -21.65 7.23 -4.40
CA CYS A 45 -21.75 8.64 -4.06
C CYS A 45 -21.07 9.47 -5.16
N SER A 46 -21.03 10.79 -5.02
CA SER A 46 -20.32 11.68 -5.95
C SER A 46 -19.76 12.90 -5.21
N ASN A 47 -18.95 13.69 -5.91
CA ASN A 47 -18.49 14.99 -5.41
C ASN A 47 -19.65 15.95 -5.08
N ARG A 48 -20.81 15.80 -5.73
CA ARG A 48 -22.03 16.60 -5.49
C ARG A 48 -22.91 16.04 -4.38
N ASN A 49 -23.02 14.72 -4.28
CA ASN A 49 -23.82 14.03 -3.26
C ASN A 49 -22.94 13.03 -2.50
N LYS A 50 -22.48 13.45 -1.31
CA LYS A 50 -21.62 12.66 -0.44
C LYS A 50 -22.39 11.79 0.57
N THR A 51 -23.71 11.71 0.43
CA THR A 51 -24.57 10.91 1.31
C THR A 51 -24.23 9.43 1.17
N CYS A 52 -23.95 8.78 2.29
CA CYS A 52 -23.62 7.36 2.36
C CYS A 52 -24.31 6.69 3.57
N PRO A 53 -24.50 5.36 3.57
CA PRO A 53 -25.00 4.62 4.73
C PRO A 53 -24.18 4.88 5.99
N LYS A 54 -24.82 4.80 7.17
CA LYS A 54 -24.14 4.97 8.47
C LYS A 54 -22.95 4.00 8.59
N GLY A 55 -21.80 4.51 9.05
CA GLY A 55 -20.56 3.73 9.14
C GLY A 55 -19.77 3.64 7.83
N SER A 56 -20.17 4.39 6.79
CA SER A 56 -19.45 4.45 5.53
C SER A 56 -19.15 5.89 5.11
N LYS A 57 -18.01 6.07 4.45
CA LYS A 57 -17.54 7.36 3.92
C LYS A 57 -17.52 7.35 2.41
N CYS A 58 -17.87 8.48 1.81
CA CYS A 58 -17.79 8.69 0.38
C CYS A 58 -16.33 8.89 -0.05
N ILE A 59 -15.77 7.92 -0.78
CA ILE A 59 -14.45 7.99 -1.38
C ILE A 59 -14.63 8.37 -2.85
N THR A 60 -14.29 9.61 -3.18
CA THR A 60 -14.39 10.13 -4.55
C THR A 60 -13.14 9.83 -5.36
N MET A 61 -13.34 9.56 -6.63
CA MET A 61 -12.33 9.17 -7.62
C MET A 61 -12.27 10.21 -8.73
N ALA A 62 -11.48 9.92 -9.77
CA ALA A 62 -11.45 10.72 -10.98
C ALA A 62 -12.87 10.97 -11.53
N PHE A 63 -13.05 12.14 -12.15
CA PHE A 63 -14.33 12.58 -12.72
C PHE A 63 -15.48 12.78 -11.72
N GLY A 64 -15.21 12.77 -10.41
CA GLY A 64 -16.19 13.06 -9.36
C GLY A 64 -17.15 11.91 -9.04
N LEU A 65 -16.92 10.72 -9.60
CA LEU A 65 -17.58 9.47 -9.20
C LEU A 65 -17.08 9.05 -7.81
N GLY A 66 -17.92 8.45 -6.99
CA GLY A 66 -17.52 8.00 -5.66
C GLY A 66 -18.20 6.71 -5.23
N LEU A 67 -17.58 6.03 -4.27
CA LEU A 67 -18.11 4.84 -3.62
C LEU A 67 -18.25 5.10 -2.12
N CYS A 68 -19.34 4.58 -1.55
CA CYS A 68 -19.48 4.51 -0.10
C CYS A 68 -18.71 3.30 0.40
N CYS A 69 -17.64 3.54 1.14
CA CYS A 69 -16.75 2.52 1.67
C CYS A 69 -16.83 2.46 3.19
N ASP A 70 -16.73 1.27 3.75
CA ASP A 70 -16.72 1.07 5.21
C ASP A 70 -15.61 1.91 5.86
N GLU A 71 -16.00 2.76 6.80
CA GLU A 71 -15.12 3.78 7.38
C GLU A 71 -13.96 3.17 8.17
N LEU A 72 -14.21 2.10 8.93
CA LEU A 72 -13.19 1.44 9.75
C LEU A 72 -12.18 0.71 8.87
N ILE A 73 -12.65 0.06 7.80
CA ILE A 73 -11.76 -0.56 6.81
C ILE A 73 -10.92 0.50 6.09
N GLN A 74 -11.52 1.64 5.71
CA GLN A 74 -10.76 2.71 5.06
C GLN A 74 -9.67 3.29 5.98
N GLU A 75 -9.97 3.45 7.26
CA GLU A 75 -9.00 3.93 8.25
C GLU A 75 -7.84 2.95 8.42
N ALA A 76 -8.14 1.67 8.66
CA ALA A 76 -7.11 0.65 8.81
C ALA A 76 -6.27 0.48 7.53
N TRP A 77 -6.90 0.51 6.36
CA TRP A 77 -6.20 0.48 5.08
C TRP A 77 -5.27 1.68 4.91
N ARG A 78 -5.70 2.89 5.29
CA ARG A 78 -4.84 4.09 5.22
C ARG A 78 -3.61 3.93 6.11
N GLN A 79 -3.77 3.41 7.33
CA GLN A 79 -2.67 3.19 8.26
C GLN A 79 -1.67 2.16 7.72
N GLU A 80 -2.13 1.13 7.01
CA GLU A 80 -1.24 0.17 6.37
C GLU A 80 -0.60 0.67 5.07
N ASN A 81 -1.23 1.63 4.37
CA ASN A 81 -0.63 2.28 3.20
C ASN A 81 0.37 3.39 3.56
N HIS A 82 0.24 3.95 4.77
CA HIS A 82 1.18 4.94 5.32
C HIS A 82 1.61 4.49 6.72
N PRO A 83 2.38 3.39 6.80
CA PRO A 83 2.75 2.80 8.07
C PRO A 83 3.71 3.69 8.84
N LYS A 84 3.79 3.43 10.15
CA LYS A 84 4.83 3.97 11.01
C LYS A 84 5.51 2.81 11.72
N CYS A 85 6.83 2.90 11.84
CA CYS A 85 7.57 1.94 12.63
C CYS A 85 7.36 2.22 14.12
N LEU A 86 6.76 1.26 14.81
CA LEU A 86 6.62 1.26 16.27
C LEU A 86 7.84 0.64 16.97
N ILE A 87 8.78 0.11 16.19
CA ILE A 87 10.03 -0.44 16.70
C ILE A 87 10.92 0.74 17.14
N PRO A 88 11.41 0.77 18.39
CA PRO A 88 12.27 1.84 18.88
C PRO A 88 13.48 2.06 17.97
N GLU A 89 13.80 3.31 17.69
CA GLU A 89 14.94 3.72 16.84
C GLU A 89 14.94 3.10 15.43
N HIS A 90 13.77 2.81 14.88
CA HIS A 90 13.62 2.38 13.49
C HIS A 90 12.72 3.34 12.70
N GLU A 91 12.98 3.43 11.41
CA GLU A 91 12.16 4.16 10.45
C GLU A 91 11.64 3.23 9.36
N VAL A 92 10.55 3.64 8.70
CA VAL A 92 9.99 2.88 7.58
C VAL A 92 10.97 2.97 6.40
N VAL A 93 11.25 1.83 5.78
CA VAL A 93 12.05 1.78 4.56
C VAL A 93 11.25 2.42 3.44
N THR A 94 11.88 3.36 2.73
CA THR A 94 11.34 3.98 1.51
C THR A 94 12.17 3.57 0.29
N GLU A 95 11.52 3.61 -0.87
CA GLU A 95 12.14 3.46 -2.18
C GLU A 95 12.00 4.77 -2.97
N THR A 96 13.01 5.09 -3.77
CA THR A 96 12.97 6.23 -4.69
C THR A 96 12.22 5.83 -5.96
N VAL A 97 11.17 6.59 -6.29
CA VAL A 97 10.37 6.46 -7.51
C VAL A 97 10.41 7.78 -8.29
N TRP A 98 9.92 7.79 -9.53
CA TRP A 98 10.03 8.97 -10.41
C TRP A 98 9.33 10.24 -9.87
N TYR A 99 8.36 10.10 -8.95
CA TYR A 99 7.63 11.20 -8.32
C TYR A 99 8.07 11.52 -6.87
N GLY A 100 9.15 10.91 -6.38
CA GLY A 100 9.68 11.17 -5.03
C GLY A 100 10.03 9.89 -4.27
N GLU A 101 9.87 9.91 -2.96
CA GLU A 101 10.04 8.71 -2.13
C GLU A 101 8.68 8.09 -1.79
N GLN A 102 8.63 6.77 -1.77
CA GLN A 102 7.45 6.00 -1.40
C GLN A 102 7.81 4.91 -0.40
N GLU A 103 6.92 4.62 0.54
CA GLU A 103 7.09 3.53 1.50
C GLU A 103 7.19 2.17 0.80
N LEU A 104 8.16 1.35 1.21
CA LEU A 104 8.33 -0.01 0.73
C LEU A 104 7.27 -0.91 1.38
N LEU A 105 6.20 -1.18 0.63
CA LEU A 105 5.07 -2.00 1.06
C LEU A 105 5.07 -3.32 0.32
N GLY A 106 4.92 -4.42 1.04
CA GLY A 106 4.72 -5.76 0.50
C GLY A 106 3.36 -6.33 0.87
N ARG A 107 3.01 -7.48 0.30
CA ARG A 107 1.75 -8.16 0.62
C ARG A 107 1.82 -8.92 1.95
N HIS A 108 2.90 -9.66 2.15
CA HIS A 108 3.17 -10.47 3.34
C HIS A 108 4.67 -10.51 3.62
N CYS A 109 5.08 -10.61 4.88
CA CYS A 109 6.48 -10.78 5.26
C CYS A 109 7.10 -12.07 4.72
N GLY A 110 6.28 -13.11 4.51
CA GLY A 110 6.71 -14.36 3.87
C GLY A 110 7.23 -14.20 2.44
N HIS A 111 6.94 -13.07 1.78
CA HIS A 111 7.47 -12.75 0.45
C HIS A 111 8.92 -12.26 0.46
N LYS A 112 9.56 -12.14 1.64
CA LYS A 112 10.99 -11.79 1.80
C LYS A 112 11.41 -10.56 0.98
N PHE A 113 10.55 -9.54 0.91
CA PHE A 113 10.78 -8.32 0.13
C PHE A 113 11.59 -7.25 0.88
N CYS A 114 11.74 -7.41 2.21
CA CYS A 114 12.46 -6.44 3.02
C CYS A 114 13.97 -6.48 2.80
N PRO A 115 14.66 -5.33 2.69
CA PRO A 115 16.11 -5.28 2.58
C PRO A 115 16.83 -5.89 3.77
N ILE A 116 18.07 -6.32 3.56
CA ILE A 116 18.93 -6.87 4.60
C ILE A 116 19.07 -5.88 5.76
N GLY A 117 18.98 -6.37 6.99
CA GLY A 117 19.08 -5.57 8.21
C GLY A 117 17.79 -4.84 8.61
N SER A 118 16.74 -4.90 7.80
CA SER A 118 15.42 -4.40 8.17
C SER A 118 14.53 -5.52 8.76
N LYS A 119 13.57 -5.13 9.59
CA LYS A 119 12.57 -6.02 10.19
C LYS A 119 11.24 -5.83 9.48
N CYS A 120 10.64 -6.93 9.04
CA CYS A 120 9.31 -6.88 8.46
C CYS A 120 8.23 -6.83 9.55
N VAL A 121 7.20 -6.02 9.34
CA VAL A 121 6.02 -5.90 10.19
C VAL A 121 4.78 -6.27 9.36
N GLU A 122 4.12 -7.36 9.76
CA GLU A 122 2.93 -7.90 9.09
C GLU A 122 1.67 -7.16 9.52
N GLY A 123 0.89 -6.67 8.56
CA GLY A 123 -0.44 -6.11 8.77
C GLY A 123 -1.55 -7.06 8.29
N ARG A 124 -2.78 -6.55 8.21
CA ARG A 124 -3.94 -7.30 7.73
C ARG A 124 -3.96 -7.44 6.21
N TRP A 125 -3.57 -6.39 5.48
CA TRP A 125 -3.53 -6.39 4.02
C TRP A 125 -2.14 -6.12 3.45
N LEU A 126 -1.32 -5.35 4.15
CA LEU A 126 0.03 -5.00 3.71
C LEU A 126 1.03 -5.27 4.83
N ALA A 127 2.27 -5.49 4.44
CA ALA A 127 3.41 -5.56 5.31
C ALA A 127 4.37 -4.42 4.95
N HIS A 128 5.16 -3.96 5.91
CA HIS A 128 6.17 -2.93 5.71
C HIS A 128 7.49 -3.30 6.37
N CYS A 129 8.56 -2.62 5.99
CA CYS A 129 9.89 -2.86 6.53
C CYS A 129 10.33 -1.69 7.41
N CYS A 130 10.90 -2.02 8.56
CA CYS A 130 11.48 -1.07 9.51
C CYS A 130 12.99 -1.26 9.57
N ARG A 131 13.77 -0.23 9.23
CA ARG A 131 15.24 -0.25 9.33
C ARG A 131 15.73 0.56 10.53
N PRO A 132 16.85 0.19 11.17
CA PRO A 132 17.45 1.00 12.22
C PRO A 132 17.82 2.40 11.72
N ILE A 133 17.57 3.42 12.55
CA ILE A 133 18.03 4.78 12.29
C ILE A 133 19.51 4.84 12.66
N ILE A 134 20.37 4.96 11.64
CA ILE A 134 21.81 5.14 11.87
C ILE A 134 22.04 6.62 12.21
N LYS A 135 22.14 6.92 13.51
CA LYS A 135 22.63 8.22 13.96
C LYS A 135 24.12 8.26 13.60
N ALA A 136 24.52 9.17 12.70
CA ALA A 136 25.93 9.41 12.44
C ALA A 136 26.60 9.76 13.78
N ALA A 137 27.54 8.94 14.22
CA ALA A 137 28.43 9.33 15.31
C ALA A 137 29.26 10.50 14.79
N ASN A 138 29.10 11.67 15.40
CA ASN A 138 29.99 12.80 15.14
C ASN A 138 31.42 12.36 15.50
N SER A 139 32.27 12.24 14.48
CA SER A 139 33.73 12.15 14.62
C SER A 139 34.31 13.43 15.23
#